data_AF-A0A959ST17-F1
#
_entry.id   AF-A0A959ST17-F1
#
_cell.length_a   1.000
_cell.length_b   1.000
_cell.length_c   1.000
_cell.angle_alpha   90.00
_cell.angle_beta   90.00
_cell.angle_gamma   90.00
#
_symmetry.space_group_name_H-M   'P 1'
#
loop_
_entity.id
_entity.type
_entity.pdbx_description
1 polymer ?
#
loop_
_entity_poly.entity_id
_entity_poly.type
_entity_poly.pdbx_seq_one_letter_code
_entity_poly.pdbx_strand_id
1 'polypeptide(L)' 'MKIQIWSDVVCPYCYIGKREFEKALAQFEHRHNVEVEWKSFELDREAPVRSPDDM' A
#
# COMPACT_ATOMS: atom_id res chain seq x y z
N MET A 1 16.12 0.56 10.48
CA MET A 1 15.83 -0.28 9.29
C MET A 1 14.76 0.43 8.48
N LYS A 2 14.91 0.51 7.16
CA LYS A 2 13.94 1.19 6.29
C LYS A 2 13.18 0.19 5.43
N ILE A 3 11.85 0.30 5.42
CA ILE A 3 10.95 -0.51 4.60
C ILE A 3 10.23 0.41 3.62
N GLN A 4 10.33 0.12 2.34
CA GLN A 4 9.62 0.84 1.28
C GLN A 4 8.46 -0.03 0.79
N ILE A 5 7.25 0.53 0.80
CA ILE A 5 6.03 -0.17 0.39
C ILE A 5 5.44 0.55 -0.82
N TRP A 6 5.42 -0.14 -1.96
CA TRP A 6 4.71 0.31 -3.15
C TRP A 6 3.24 -0.11 -3.07
N SER A 7 2.33 0.83 -3.30
CA SER A 7 0.89 0.59 -3.22
C SER A 7 0.16 1.34 -4.31
N ASP A 8 -0.82 0.66 -4.89
CA ASP A 8 -1.87 1.26 -5.70
C ASP A 8 -3.17 1.34 -4.87
N VAL A 9 -3.94 2.39 -5.06
CA VAL A 9 -5.22 2.64 -4.37
C VAL A 9 -6.34 1.71 -4.83
N VAL A 10 -6.29 1.21 -6.08
CA VAL A 10 -7.33 0.29 -6.60
C VAL A 10 -7.04 -1.17 -6.24
N CYS A 11 -5.86 -1.48 -5.69
CA CYS A 11 -5.46 -2.85 -5.40
C CYS A 11 -6.07 -3.36 -4.08
N PRO A 12 -6.96 -4.36 -4.12
CA PRO A 12 -7.55 -4.92 -2.89
C PRO A 12 -6.51 -5.60 -2.00
N TYR A 13 -5.49 -6.22 -2.60
CA TYR A 13 -4.41 -6.88 -1.86
C TYR A 13 -3.45 -5.88 -1.19
N CYS A 14 -3.23 -4.70 -1.77
CA CYS A 14 -2.47 -3.64 -1.09
C CYS A 14 -3.17 -3.21 0.19
N TYR A 15 -4.50 -3.12 0.20
CA TYR A 15 -5.27 -2.82 1.41
C TYR A 15 -5.12 -3.92 2.46
N ILE A 16 -5.31 -5.18 2.08
CA ILE A 16 -5.15 -6.34 2.99
C ILE A 16 -3.72 -6.37 3.53
N GLY A 17 -2.72 -6.26 2.66
CA GLY A 17 -1.31 -6.26 3.02
C GLY A 17 -0.94 -5.14 3.99
N LYS A 18 -1.46 -3.92 3.77
CA LYS A 18 -1.30 -2.80 4.71
C LYS A 18 -1.82 -3.14 6.10
N ARG A 19 -3.01 -3.73 6.19
CA ARG A 19 -3.62 -4.10 7.48
C ARG A 19 -2.83 -5.20 8.20
N GLU A 20 -2.41 -6.23 7.48
CA GLU A 20 -1.61 -7.31 8.07
C GLU A 20 -0.22 -6.82 8.47
N PHE A 21 0.42 -5.97 7.66
CA PHE A 21 1.68 -5.32 7.99
C PHE A 21 1.58 -4.46 9.25
N GLU A 22 0.54 -3.62 9.36
CA GLU A 22 0.29 -2.79 10.55
C GLU A 22 0.12 -3.65 11.82
N LYS A 23 -0.62 -4.77 11.73
CA LYS A 23 -0.79 -5.71 12.84
C LYS A 23 0.53 -6.36 13.26
N ALA A 24 1.35 -6.77 12.28
CA ALA A 24 2.65 -7.38 12.54
C ALA A 24 3.63 -6.36 13.16
N LEU A 25 3.67 -5.14 12.60
CA LEU A 25 4.54 -4.07 13.09
C LEU A 25 4.16 -3.63 14.51
N ALA A 26 2.87 -3.64 14.85
CA ALA A 26 2.42 -3.35 16.21
C ALA A 26 2.92 -4.36 17.25
N GLN A 27 3.15 -5.62 16.85
CA GLN A 27 3.66 -6.71 17.69
C GLN A 27 5.19 -6.82 17.67
N PHE A 28 5.86 -6.06 16.80
CA PHE A 28 7.31 -6.12 16.66
C PHE A 28 8.02 -5.29 17.74
N GLU A 29 8.87 -5.95 18.53
CA GLU A 29 9.58 -5.35 19.68
C GLU A 29 10.37 -4.08 19.29
N HIS A 30 11.00 -4.09 18.12
CA HIS A 30 11.82 -2.98 17.64
C HIS A 30 11.09 -2.06 16.64
N ARG A 31 9.76 -1.98 16.69
CA ARG A 31 8.96 -1.13 15.78
C ARG A 31 9.44 0.32 15.69
N HIS A 32 9.98 0.87 16.78
CA HIS A 32 10.49 2.23 16.85
C HIS A 32 11.78 2.45 16.03
N ASN A 33 12.46 1.37 15.66
CA ASN A 33 13.65 1.38 14.81
C ASN A 33 13.32 1.16 13.33
N VAL A 34 12.03 1.07 12.97
CA VAL A 34 11.55 0.84 11.61
C VAL A 34 11.04 2.16 11.03
N GLU A 35 11.65 2.61 9.94
CA GLU A 35 11.15 3.71 9.11
C GLU A 35 10.35 3.10 7.95
N VAL A 36 9.08 3.49 7.83
CA VAL A 36 8.20 3.03 6.74
C VAL A 36 7.99 4.18 5.77
N GLU A 37 8.32 3.97 4.50
CA GLU A 37 8.10 4.93 3.42
C GLU A 37 7.12 4.33 2.39
N TRP A 38 6.04 5.05 2.12
CA TRP A 38 5.06 4.68 1.11
C TRP A 38 5.43 5.27 -0.25
N LYS A 39 5.31 4.44 -1.29
CA LYS A 39 5.57 4.82 -2.69
C LYS A 39 4.33 4.53 -3.52
N SER A 40 3.99 5.43 -4.43
CA SER A 40 2.93 5.22 -5.39
C SER A 40 3.30 4.12 -6.39
N PHE A 41 2.31 3.33 -6.78
CA PHE A 41 2.41 2.34 -7.85
C PHE A 41 1.12 2.38 -8.68
N GLU A 42 1.25 2.15 -9.99
CA GLU A 42 0.12 2.01 -10.91
C GLU A 42 0.11 0.57 -11.42
N LEU A 43 -0.94 -0.18 -11.09
CA LEU A 43 -1.15 -1.55 -11.58
C LEU A 43 -1.38 -1.57 -13.08
N ASP A 44 -2.16 -0.62 -13.58
CA ASP A 44 -2.45 -0.42 -14.99
C ASP A 44 -2.24 1.05 -15.35
N ARG A 45 -1.23 1.32 -16.17
CA ARG A 45 -0.86 2.68 -16.62
C ARG A 45 -1.73 3.17 -17.77
N GLU A 46 -2.46 2.28 -18.42
CA GLU A 46 -3.39 2.60 -19.50
C GLU A 46 -4.85 2.62 -19.04
N ALA A 47 -5.06 2.50 -17.72
CA ALA A 47 -6.40 2.56 -17.13
C ALA A 47 -7.13 3.85 -17.56
N PRO A 48 -8.41 3.76 -17.95
CA PRO A 48 -9.18 4.91 -18.36
C PRO A 48 -9.35 5.89 -17.19
N VAL A 49 -9.23 7.19 -17.48
CA VAL A 49 -9.32 8.27 -16.47
C VAL A 49 -10.72 8.36 -15.84
N ARG A 50 -11.75 7.82 -16.50
CA ARG A 50 -13.14 7.76 -16.02
C ARG A 50 -13.72 6.38 -16.29
N SER A 51 -14.55 5.91 -15.37
CA SER A 51 -15.31 4.68 -15.57
C SER A 51 -16.41 4.92 -16.60
N PRO A 52 -16.81 3.89 -17.38
CA PRO A 52 -17.95 4.01 -18.30
C PRO A 52 -19.26 4.44 -17.62
N ASP A 53 -19.39 4.14 -16.32
CA ASP A 53 -20.55 4.48 -15.49
C ASP A 53 -20.55 5.95 -14.98
N ASP A 54 -19.50 6.73 -15.28
CA ASP A 54 -19.39 8.15 -14.88
C ASP A 54 -20.10 9.13 -15.87
N MET A 55 -20.94 8.62 -16.79
CA MET A 55 -21.66 9.38 -17.83
C MET A 55 -23.11 9.68 -17.45
#